data_AF-A0A3D8IVG0-F1
#
_entry.id   AF-A0A3D8IVG0-F1
#
_cell.length_a   1.000
_cell.length_b   1.000
_cell.length_c   1.000
_cell.angle_alpha   90.00
_cell.angle_beta   90.00
_cell.angle_gamma   90.00
#
_symmetry.space_group_name_H-M   'P 1'
#
loop_
_entity.id
_entity.type
_entity.pdbx_description
1 polymer ?
#
loop_
_entity_poly.entity_id
_entity_poly.type
_entity_poly.pdbx_seq_one_letter_code
_entity_poly.pdbx_strand_id
1 'polypeptide(L)'
;MFKKDLYLEALKQCDDWVSISEWANKIAELYPEEIERIDEKSQKQQKPTEGITQLIRNLSAKTGRGDFSKNIKIDDEGNVRKVKYITEEEKALIEQEDIEEEDRRQIIKQAESKMSQKELYRIKEFSDICSILKNKWGIIFEVDHAYALKGEKQGKHHPDNLQLLLKMHNGAKNNKDWTRFTFEEQEKYIRNIVETQKIICERMGSKIDDEVVDLLMMRLKAIF
;
A
#
# COMPACT_ATOMS: atom_id res chain seq x y z
N MET A 1 26.64 -22.36 3.51
CA MET A 1 25.77 -21.16 3.42
C MET A 1 25.09 -21.18 2.05
N PHE A 2 23.77 -21.00 1.96
CA PHE A 2 23.12 -20.97 0.64
C PHE A 2 23.46 -19.65 -0.06
N LYS A 3 23.53 -19.63 -1.40
CA LYS A 3 23.89 -18.42 -2.18
C LYS A 3 23.02 -17.21 -1.86
N LYS A 4 21.76 -17.48 -1.51
CA LYS A 4 20.78 -16.48 -1.11
C LYS A 4 21.19 -15.79 0.20
N ASP A 5 21.73 -16.55 1.14
CA ASP A 5 22.15 -16.03 2.44
C ASP A 5 23.36 -15.11 2.27
N LEU A 6 24.34 -15.48 1.43
CA LEU A 6 25.51 -14.63 1.13
C LEU A 6 25.11 -13.27 0.55
N TYR A 7 24.18 -13.26 -0.40
CA TYR A 7 23.72 -12.00 -0.99
C TYR A 7 22.97 -11.13 0.03
N LEU A 8 22.17 -11.75 0.90
CA LEU A 8 21.49 -11.02 1.98
C LEU A 8 22.48 -10.49 3.02
N GLU A 9 23.53 -11.24 3.38
CA GLU A 9 24.60 -10.74 4.26
C GLU A 9 25.33 -9.54 3.67
N ALA A 10 25.60 -9.54 2.36
CA ALA A 10 26.16 -8.38 1.71
C ALA A 10 25.21 -7.17 1.75
N LEU A 11 23.90 -7.39 1.63
CA LEU A 11 22.91 -6.31 1.70
C LEU A 11 22.74 -5.77 3.13
N LYS A 12 22.88 -6.61 4.16
CA LYS A 12 22.86 -6.19 5.58
C LYS A 12 23.97 -5.18 5.92
N GLN A 13 25.09 -5.23 5.18
CA GLN A 13 26.21 -4.31 5.34
C GLN A 13 25.96 -2.96 4.65
N CYS A 14 24.82 -2.78 3.97
CA CYS A 14 24.39 -1.51 3.42
C CYS A 14 23.43 -0.83 4.42
N ASP A 15 23.78 0.38 4.86
CA ASP A 15 23.00 1.10 5.89
C ASP A 15 21.63 1.57 5.38
N ASP A 16 21.44 1.68 4.07
CA ASP A 16 20.20 2.17 3.47
C ASP A 16 19.93 1.59 2.06
N TRP A 17 18.94 2.15 1.37
CA TRP A 17 18.59 1.84 0.00
C TRP A 17 19.80 1.89 -0.95
N VAL A 18 20.04 0.78 -1.63
CA VAL A 18 21.08 0.65 -2.65
C VAL A 18 20.48 0.15 -3.96
N SER A 19 21.05 0.56 -5.08
CA SER A 19 20.74 -0.03 -6.39
C SER A 19 21.18 -1.49 -6.45
N ILE A 20 20.59 -2.26 -7.37
CA ILE A 20 21.03 -3.65 -7.63
C ILE A 20 22.53 -3.70 -8.01
N SER A 21 23.04 -2.68 -8.68
CA SER A 21 24.46 -2.58 -9.05
C SER A 21 25.37 -2.34 -7.85
N GLU A 22 25.00 -1.44 -6.94
CA GLU A 22 25.75 -1.21 -5.69
C GLU A 22 25.73 -2.46 -4.81
N TRP A 23 24.60 -3.16 -4.74
CA TRP A 23 24.51 -4.43 -4.03
C TRP A 23 25.41 -5.51 -4.65
N ALA A 24 25.45 -5.62 -5.99
CA ALA A 24 26.34 -6.55 -6.69
C ALA A 24 27.82 -6.26 -6.40
N ASN A 25 28.20 -4.97 -6.38
CA ASN A 25 29.56 -4.56 -6.03
C ASN A 25 29.90 -4.92 -4.58
N LYS A 26 28.94 -4.77 -3.64
CA LYS A 26 29.16 -5.18 -2.24
C LYS A 26 29.34 -6.68 -2.09
N ILE A 27 28.61 -7.49 -2.88
CA ILE A 27 28.81 -8.94 -2.94
C ILE A 27 30.20 -9.26 -3.50
N ALA A 28 30.64 -8.56 -4.55
CA ALA A 28 31.97 -8.76 -5.15
C ALA A 28 33.11 -8.41 -4.18
N GLU A 29 32.93 -7.37 -3.37
CA GLU A 29 33.89 -6.97 -2.33
C GLU A 29 34.01 -8.02 -1.21
N LEU A 30 32.88 -8.56 -0.74
CA LEU A 30 32.82 -9.48 0.39
C LEU A 30 33.07 -10.95 0.02
N TYR A 31 32.74 -11.33 -1.22
CA TYR A 31 32.80 -12.71 -1.71
C TYR A 31 33.41 -12.76 -3.12
N PRO A 32 34.71 -12.41 -3.29
CA PRO A 32 35.37 -12.38 -4.59
C PRO A 32 35.34 -13.75 -5.31
N GLU A 33 35.41 -14.85 -4.56
CA GLU A 33 35.32 -16.22 -5.09
C GLU A 33 33.97 -16.52 -5.76
N GLU A 34 32.91 -15.83 -5.35
CA GLU A 34 31.60 -15.94 -5.97
C GLU A 34 31.61 -15.30 -7.37
N ILE A 35 32.32 -14.17 -7.53
CA ILE A 35 32.48 -13.50 -8.82
C ILE A 35 33.30 -14.37 -9.77
N GLU A 36 34.43 -14.90 -9.32
CA GLU A 36 35.28 -15.80 -10.13
C GLU A 36 34.46 -16.98 -10.67
N ARG A 37 33.62 -17.58 -9.81
CA ARG A 37 32.74 -18.68 -10.21
C ARG A 37 31.64 -18.25 -11.19
N ILE A 38 31.08 -17.05 -11.04
CA ILE A 38 30.08 -16.52 -11.98
C ILE A 38 30.76 -16.23 -13.32
N ASP A 39 31.98 -15.70 -13.31
CA ASP A 39 32.81 -15.46 -14.50
C ASP A 39 33.08 -16.77 -15.25
N GLU A 40 33.62 -17.79 -14.58
CA GLU A 40 33.88 -19.10 -15.20
C GLU A 40 32.65 -19.71 -15.87
N LYS A 41 31.47 -19.52 -15.28
CA LYS A 41 30.19 -19.99 -15.83
C LYS A 41 29.72 -19.12 -16.99
N SER A 42 29.94 -17.82 -16.92
CA SER A 42 29.53 -16.88 -17.95
C SER A 42 30.38 -17.02 -19.21
N GLN A 43 31.68 -17.33 -19.07
CA GLN A 43 32.58 -17.63 -20.18
C GLN A 43 32.19 -18.88 -20.98
N LYS A 44 31.46 -19.82 -20.36
CA LYS A 44 30.96 -21.04 -21.02
C LYS A 44 29.63 -20.83 -21.78
N GLN A 45 29.06 -19.63 -21.75
CA GLN A 45 27.79 -19.31 -22.42
C GLN A 45 28.03 -18.91 -23.89
N GLN A 46 26.98 -19.00 -24.71
CA GLN A 46 27.02 -18.60 -26.13
C GLN A 46 27.37 -17.11 -26.33
N LYS A 47 27.07 -16.27 -25.34
CA LYS A 47 27.50 -14.87 -25.26
C LYS A 47 28.17 -14.62 -23.91
N PRO A 48 29.51 -14.69 -23.84
CA PRO A 48 30.24 -14.40 -22.62
C PRO A 48 29.91 -13.03 -22.06
N THR A 49 29.82 -12.93 -20.74
CA THR A 49 29.52 -11.69 -20.02
C THR A 49 30.41 -11.65 -18.78
N GLU A 50 30.87 -10.46 -18.38
CA GLU A 50 31.62 -10.29 -17.13
C GLU A 50 30.80 -10.70 -15.90
N GLY A 51 31.47 -11.25 -14.89
CA GLY A 51 30.88 -11.85 -13.71
C GLY A 51 29.99 -10.87 -12.95
N ILE A 52 30.44 -9.62 -12.82
CA ILE A 52 29.67 -8.55 -12.17
C ILE A 52 28.39 -8.22 -12.95
N THR A 53 28.47 -8.14 -14.29
CA THR A 53 27.31 -7.87 -15.15
C THR A 53 26.30 -9.02 -15.09
N GLN A 54 26.80 -10.27 -15.07
CA GLN A 54 25.94 -11.43 -14.89
C GLN A 54 25.33 -11.48 -13.48
N LEU A 55 26.06 -11.09 -12.44
CA LEU A 55 25.55 -11.00 -11.07
C LEU A 55 24.42 -9.97 -10.97
N ILE A 56 24.59 -8.77 -11.53
CA ILE A 56 23.55 -7.72 -11.58
C ILE A 56 22.27 -8.27 -12.25
N ARG A 57 22.42 -8.93 -13.41
CA ARG A 57 21.29 -9.56 -14.11
C ARG A 57 20.60 -10.62 -13.26
N ASN A 58 21.37 -11.47 -12.58
CA ASN A 58 20.84 -12.51 -11.70
C ASN A 58 20.09 -11.91 -10.51
N LEU A 59 20.66 -10.91 -9.84
CA LEU A 59 20.03 -10.23 -8.71
C LEU A 59 18.74 -9.53 -9.13
N SER A 60 18.74 -8.83 -10.26
CA SER A 60 17.54 -8.19 -10.79
C SER A 60 16.43 -9.20 -11.08
N ALA A 61 16.78 -10.32 -11.74
CA ALA A 61 15.82 -11.38 -12.04
C ALA A 61 15.27 -12.06 -10.78
N LYS A 62 16.13 -12.36 -9.80
CA LYS A 62 15.75 -12.97 -8.51
C LYS A 62 14.85 -12.04 -7.69
N THR A 63 15.19 -10.76 -7.65
CA THR A 63 14.38 -9.73 -6.99
C THR A 63 13.01 -9.62 -7.64
N GLY A 64 12.95 -9.55 -8.98
CA GLY A 64 11.68 -9.48 -9.71
C GLY A 64 10.81 -10.74 -9.58
N ARG A 65 11.40 -11.91 -9.30
CA ARG A 65 10.67 -13.15 -8.99
C ARG A 65 10.22 -13.26 -7.54
N GLY A 66 10.62 -12.33 -6.67
CA GLY A 66 10.32 -12.37 -5.25
C GLY A 66 11.18 -13.35 -4.45
N ASP A 67 12.34 -13.80 -4.98
CA ASP A 67 13.22 -14.71 -4.25
C ASP A 67 13.59 -14.13 -2.88
N PHE A 68 13.69 -12.81 -2.75
CA PHE A 68 14.11 -12.12 -1.52
C PHE A 68 12.96 -11.42 -0.77
N SER A 69 11.71 -11.54 -1.20
CA SER A 69 10.59 -10.70 -0.75
C SER A 69 10.39 -10.59 0.77
N LYS A 70 10.73 -11.64 1.53
CA LYS A 70 10.62 -11.65 3.00
C LYS A 70 11.75 -10.91 3.73
N ASN A 71 12.83 -10.56 3.03
CA ASN A 71 14.06 -10.04 3.65
C ASN A 71 14.48 -8.68 3.09
N ILE A 72 13.83 -8.19 2.04
CA ILE A 72 14.18 -6.92 1.41
C ILE A 72 12.94 -6.09 1.08
N LYS A 73 13.04 -4.77 1.21
CA LYS A 73 12.13 -3.81 0.58
C LYS A 73 12.62 -3.54 -0.84
N ILE A 74 11.69 -3.33 -1.77
CA ILE A 74 11.97 -3.03 -3.18
C ILE A 74 11.29 -1.71 -3.52
N ASP A 75 12.05 -0.79 -4.10
CA ASP A 75 11.56 0.46 -4.68
C ASP A 75 11.78 0.40 -6.19
N ASP A 76 10.66 0.33 -6.90
CA ASP A 76 10.56 0.25 -8.36
C ASP A 76 9.90 1.51 -8.98
N GLU A 77 9.70 2.57 -8.19
CA GLU A 77 9.03 3.79 -8.67
C GLU A 77 9.96 4.69 -9.51
N GLY A 78 11.28 4.52 -9.34
CA GLY A 78 12.30 5.28 -10.07
C GLY A 78 12.85 4.60 -11.34
N ASN A 79 13.71 5.31 -12.06
CA ASN A 79 14.43 4.78 -13.23
C ASN A 79 15.39 3.63 -12.90
N VAL A 80 15.79 3.49 -11.62
CA VAL A 80 16.71 2.45 -11.14
C VAL A 80 16.05 1.78 -9.94
N ARG A 81 15.86 0.45 -10.04
CA ARG A 81 15.39 -0.40 -8.93
C ARG A 81 16.35 -0.30 -7.75
N LYS A 82 15.81 0.04 -6.59
CA LYS A 82 16.54 0.05 -5.31
C LYS A 82 16.01 -1.03 -4.39
N VAL A 83 16.89 -1.51 -3.52
CA VAL A 83 16.58 -2.52 -2.51
C VAL A 83 17.18 -2.12 -1.17
N LYS A 84 16.54 -2.54 -0.09
CA LYS A 84 17.03 -2.35 1.28
C LYS A 84 16.77 -3.62 2.09
N TYR A 85 17.73 -4.03 2.92
CA TYR A 85 17.53 -5.17 3.83
C TYR A 85 16.47 -4.82 4.89
N ILE A 86 15.57 -5.75 5.19
CA ILE A 86 14.61 -5.62 6.29
C ILE A 86 15.28 -6.19 7.55
N THR A 87 15.54 -5.32 8.51
CA THR A 87 16.07 -5.71 9.82
C THR A 87 15.12 -6.65 10.56
N GLU A 88 15.61 -7.42 11.53
CA GLU A 88 14.74 -8.30 12.34
C GLU A 88 13.69 -7.50 13.13
N GLU A 89 14.02 -6.28 13.56
CA GLU A 89 13.08 -5.35 14.18
C GLU A 89 11.97 -4.94 13.21
N GLU A 90 12.33 -4.53 11.98
CA GLU A 90 11.33 -4.22 10.95
C GLU A 90 10.50 -5.44 10.54
N LYS A 91 11.09 -6.65 10.51
CA LYS A 91 10.34 -7.88 10.25
C LYS A 91 9.31 -8.16 11.34
N ALA A 92 9.70 -8.01 12.60
CA ALA A 92 8.79 -8.19 13.73
C ALA A 92 7.64 -7.17 13.68
N LEU A 93 7.93 -5.92 13.30
CA LEU A 93 6.90 -4.90 13.09
C LEU A 93 5.96 -5.26 11.94
N ILE A 94 6.48 -5.67 10.78
CA ILE A 94 5.65 -6.10 9.63
C ILE A 94 4.80 -7.31 9.99
N GLU A 95 5.37 -8.31 10.66
CA GLU A 95 4.62 -9.50 11.10
C GLU A 95 3.51 -9.13 12.10
N GLN A 96 3.78 -8.20 13.01
CA GLN A 96 2.76 -7.68 13.92
C GLN A 96 1.65 -6.95 13.16
N GLU A 97 1.99 -6.09 12.20
CA GLU A 97 1.01 -5.40 11.34
C GLU A 97 0.14 -6.40 10.54
N ASP A 98 0.75 -7.44 9.97
CA ASP A 98 0.05 -8.50 9.24
C ASP A 98 -0.95 -9.26 10.13
N ILE A 99 -0.54 -9.63 11.35
CA ILE A 99 -1.41 -10.27 12.35
C ILE A 99 -2.56 -9.34 12.72
N GLU A 100 -2.27 -8.06 12.95
CA GLU A 100 -3.29 -7.06 13.31
C GLU A 100 -4.31 -6.87 12.18
N GLU A 101 -3.87 -6.88 10.92
CA GLU A 101 -4.73 -6.86 9.74
C GLU A 101 -5.61 -8.11 9.61
N GLU A 102 -5.04 -9.31 9.82
CA GLU A 102 -5.79 -10.57 9.71
C GLU A 102 -6.92 -10.64 10.73
N ASP A 103 -6.62 -10.29 11.98
CA ASP A 103 -7.62 -10.14 13.03
C ASP A 103 -8.72 -9.13 12.65
N ARG A 104 -8.33 -7.98 12.10
CA ARG A 104 -9.30 -6.95 11.67
C ARG A 104 -10.24 -7.51 10.60
N ARG A 105 -9.70 -8.24 9.62
CA ARG A 105 -10.51 -8.91 8.58
C ARG A 105 -11.46 -9.95 9.20
N GLN A 106 -11.01 -10.67 10.22
CA GLN A 106 -11.85 -11.63 10.93
C GLN A 106 -13.01 -10.94 11.69
N ILE A 107 -12.74 -9.83 12.38
CA ILE A 107 -13.77 -9.03 13.06
C ILE A 107 -14.84 -8.56 12.06
N ILE A 108 -14.41 -8.03 10.91
CA ILE A 108 -15.31 -7.58 9.84
C ILE A 108 -16.18 -8.73 9.34
N LYS A 109 -15.57 -9.87 8.98
CA LYS A 109 -16.29 -11.05 8.47
C LYS A 109 -17.30 -11.58 9.48
N GLN A 110 -16.94 -11.62 10.76
CA GLN A 110 -17.85 -12.06 11.82
C GLN A 110 -19.02 -11.09 11.99
N ALA A 111 -18.78 -9.78 11.90
CA ALA A 111 -19.83 -8.78 11.98
C ALA A 111 -20.79 -8.88 10.77
N GLU A 112 -20.25 -8.91 9.55
CA GLU A 112 -21.03 -9.02 8.31
C GLU A 112 -21.90 -10.27 8.26
N SER A 113 -21.42 -11.41 8.76
CA SER A 113 -22.22 -12.65 8.80
C SER A 113 -23.48 -12.59 9.67
N LYS A 114 -23.59 -11.57 10.54
CA LYS A 114 -24.75 -11.34 11.42
C LYS A 114 -25.63 -10.17 10.95
N MET A 115 -25.22 -9.47 9.90
CA MET A 115 -25.94 -8.30 9.39
C MET A 115 -27.14 -8.69 8.54
N SER A 116 -28.14 -7.83 8.56
CA SER A 116 -29.23 -7.82 7.60
C SER A 116 -28.74 -7.41 6.21
N GLN A 117 -29.52 -7.77 5.19
CA GLN A 117 -29.27 -7.33 3.81
C GLN A 117 -29.24 -5.80 3.68
N LYS A 118 -30.04 -5.09 4.48
CA LYS A 118 -30.07 -3.62 4.48
C LYS A 118 -28.75 -3.05 4.99
N GLU A 119 -28.18 -3.61 6.06
CA GLU A 119 -26.90 -3.13 6.61
C GLU A 119 -25.75 -3.40 5.65
N LEU A 120 -25.68 -4.61 5.06
CA LEU A 120 -24.68 -4.94 4.04
C LEU A 120 -24.77 -4.02 2.82
N TYR A 121 -26.00 -3.72 2.38
CA TYR A 121 -26.24 -2.76 1.30
C TYR A 121 -25.70 -1.37 1.65
N ARG A 122 -25.95 -0.86 2.86
CA ARG A 122 -25.42 0.43 3.31
C ARG A 122 -23.89 0.47 3.26
N ILE A 123 -23.19 -0.57 3.75
CA ILE A 123 -21.71 -0.66 3.71
C ILE A 123 -21.21 -0.62 2.27
N LYS A 124 -21.84 -1.39 1.38
CA LYS A 124 -21.50 -1.41 -0.03
C LYS A 124 -21.67 -0.04 -0.68
N GLU A 125 -22.78 0.66 -0.39
CA GLU A 125 -23.04 1.98 -0.96
C GLU A 125 -21.99 3.03 -0.54
N PHE A 126 -21.51 3.00 0.73
CA PHE A 126 -20.37 3.84 1.13
C PHE A 126 -19.14 3.59 0.23
N SER A 127 -18.81 2.32 -0.02
CA SER A 127 -17.66 1.92 -0.85
C SER A 127 -17.84 2.29 -2.32
N ASP A 128 -19.07 2.15 -2.85
CA ASP A 128 -19.40 2.49 -4.23
C ASP A 128 -19.30 4.00 -4.47
N ILE A 129 -19.77 4.83 -3.53
CA ILE A 129 -19.67 6.29 -3.62
C ILE A 129 -18.20 6.73 -3.67
N CYS A 130 -17.34 6.18 -2.79
CA CYS A 130 -15.90 6.42 -2.83
C CYS A 130 -15.28 6.05 -4.19
N SER A 131 -15.67 4.88 -4.71
CA SER A 131 -15.15 4.37 -5.99
C SER A 131 -15.54 5.27 -7.15
N ILE A 132 -16.77 5.80 -7.18
CA ILE A 132 -17.23 6.72 -8.22
C ILE A 132 -16.44 8.05 -8.17
N LEU A 133 -16.29 8.64 -6.97
CA LEU A 133 -15.56 9.88 -6.77
C LEU A 133 -14.09 9.75 -7.21
N LYS A 134 -13.45 8.62 -6.87
CA LYS A 134 -12.09 8.30 -7.29
C LYS A 134 -11.98 8.13 -8.80
N ASN A 135 -12.82 7.28 -9.39
CA ASN A 135 -12.67 6.88 -10.79
C ASN A 135 -13.05 7.99 -11.77
N LYS A 136 -14.01 8.86 -11.43
CA LYS A 136 -14.43 9.97 -12.29
C LYS A 136 -13.54 11.21 -12.15
N TRP A 137 -13.14 11.55 -10.93
CA TRP A 137 -12.55 12.86 -10.64
C TRP A 137 -11.26 12.81 -9.81
N GLY A 138 -10.75 11.62 -9.52
CA GLY A 138 -9.51 11.44 -8.76
C GLY A 138 -9.63 11.79 -7.28
N ILE A 139 -10.85 11.95 -6.75
CA ILE A 139 -11.07 12.29 -5.34
C ILE A 139 -11.07 11.00 -4.51
N ILE A 140 -9.99 10.78 -3.75
CA ILE A 140 -9.75 9.51 -3.05
C ILE A 140 -10.29 9.59 -1.61
N PHE A 141 -11.56 9.29 -1.45
CA PHE A 141 -12.15 8.97 -0.15
C PHE A 141 -11.96 7.49 0.21
N GLU A 142 -11.90 7.22 1.51
CA GLU A 142 -11.90 5.90 2.12
C GLU A 142 -13.08 5.79 3.10
N VAL A 143 -13.61 4.58 3.24
CA VAL A 143 -14.60 4.26 4.26
C VAL A 143 -13.86 4.04 5.58
N ASP A 144 -14.07 4.94 6.52
CA ASP A 144 -13.43 4.94 7.83
C ASP A 144 -14.42 4.53 8.93
N HIS A 145 -13.90 3.90 9.98
CA HIS A 145 -14.62 3.64 11.22
C HIS A 145 -14.46 4.84 12.15
N ALA A 146 -15.57 5.47 12.55
CA ALA A 146 -15.55 6.61 13.48
C ALA A 146 -14.91 6.23 14.82
N TYR A 147 -15.32 5.08 15.36
CA TYR A 147 -14.66 4.39 16.45
C TYR A 147 -13.92 3.16 15.94
N ALA A 148 -12.64 3.02 16.30
CA ALA A 148 -11.79 1.92 15.86
C ALA A 148 -12.35 0.54 16.25
N LEU A 149 -12.15 -0.46 15.40
CA LEU A 149 -12.59 -1.84 15.65
C LEU A 149 -11.82 -2.55 16.78
N LYS A 150 -10.66 -1.99 17.14
CA LYS A 150 -9.78 -2.43 18.22
C LYS A 150 -9.37 -1.18 19.02
N GLY A 151 -9.36 -1.25 20.35
CA GLY A 151 -9.01 -0.13 21.24
C GLY A 151 -9.92 -0.05 22.48
N GLU A 152 -9.64 0.90 23.37
CA GLU A 152 -10.41 1.09 24.61
C GLU A 152 -11.88 1.46 24.34
N LYS A 153 -12.14 2.28 23.32
CA LYS A 153 -13.49 2.63 22.84
C LYS A 153 -13.81 1.84 21.57
N GLN A 154 -14.00 0.54 21.74
CA GLN A 154 -14.23 -0.37 20.62
C GLN A 154 -15.55 -0.06 19.87
N GLY A 155 -15.41 0.35 18.61
CA GLY A 155 -16.50 0.48 17.66
C GLY A 155 -16.92 -0.86 17.04
N LYS A 156 -18.11 -0.90 16.46
CA LYS A 156 -18.59 -2.05 15.67
C LYS A 156 -18.28 -1.83 14.20
N HIS A 157 -18.00 -2.92 13.48
CA HIS A 157 -18.16 -2.90 12.04
C HIS A 157 -19.66 -2.88 11.76
N HIS A 158 -20.21 -1.70 11.50
CA HIS A 158 -21.64 -1.43 11.28
C HIS A 158 -21.79 -0.09 10.53
N PRO A 159 -22.77 0.08 9.62
CA PRO A 159 -22.96 1.34 8.87
C PRO A 159 -22.99 2.61 9.73
N ASP A 160 -23.60 2.56 10.91
CA ASP A 160 -23.72 3.70 11.83
C ASP A 160 -22.38 4.08 12.50
N ASN A 161 -21.32 3.31 12.27
CA ASN A 161 -19.96 3.62 12.67
C ASN A 161 -19.09 3.98 11.46
N LEU A 162 -19.66 4.10 10.26
CA LEU A 162 -18.93 4.43 9.04
C LEU A 162 -19.10 5.91 8.68
N GLN A 163 -18.03 6.46 8.10
CA GLN A 163 -17.96 7.80 7.52
C GLN A 163 -16.96 7.81 6.36
N LEU A 164 -16.96 8.86 5.55
CA LEU A 164 -16.03 9.03 4.44
C LEU A 164 -14.96 10.07 4.78
N LEU A 165 -13.69 9.68 4.73
CA LEU A 165 -12.55 10.56 4.93
C LEU A 165 -11.64 10.54 3.70
N LEU A 166 -11.04 11.67 3.33
CA LEU A 166 -9.96 11.64 2.34
C LEU A 166 -8.84 10.73 2.83
N LYS A 167 -8.25 9.95 1.93
CA LYS A 167 -7.12 9.07 2.25
C LYS A 167 -6.01 9.81 3.02
N MET A 168 -5.69 11.04 2.61
CA MET A 168 -4.68 11.85 3.30
C MET A 168 -5.08 12.24 4.72
N HIS A 169 -6.37 12.56 4.95
CA HIS A 169 -6.86 12.92 6.28
C HIS A 169 -6.96 11.68 7.19
N ASN A 170 -7.35 10.54 6.62
CA ASN A 170 -7.37 9.25 7.31
C ASN A 170 -5.95 8.85 7.75
N GLY A 171 -4.95 9.02 6.89
CA GLY A 171 -3.54 8.80 7.26
C GLY A 171 -3.05 9.72 8.40
N ALA A 172 -3.51 10.98 8.44
CA ALA A 172 -3.14 11.93 9.49
C ALA A 172 -3.85 11.67 10.84
N LYS A 173 -4.92 10.85 10.85
CA LYS A 173 -5.72 10.54 12.04
C LYS A 173 -4.93 9.80 13.12
N ASN A 174 -3.79 9.16 12.78
CA ASN A 174 -2.84 8.53 13.73
C ASN A 174 -3.54 7.71 14.83
N ASN A 175 -4.46 6.81 14.46
CA ASN A 175 -5.26 5.96 15.35
C ASN A 175 -6.17 6.68 16.37
N LYS A 176 -6.39 7.99 16.25
CA LYS A 176 -7.34 8.70 17.10
C LYS A 176 -8.74 8.57 16.55
N ASP A 177 -9.69 8.13 17.36
CA ASP A 177 -11.11 8.13 16.97
C ASP A 177 -11.52 9.55 16.53
N TRP A 178 -12.19 9.63 15.40
CA TRP A 178 -12.83 10.86 14.95
C TRP A 178 -14.31 10.66 15.15
N THR A 179 -14.92 11.52 15.96
CA THR A 179 -16.37 11.51 16.17
C THR A 179 -17.06 11.46 14.82
N ARG A 180 -18.00 10.51 14.69
CA ARG A 180 -18.74 10.33 13.44
C ARG A 180 -19.39 11.65 13.06
N PHE A 181 -19.18 12.08 11.82
CA PHE A 181 -19.92 13.21 11.28
C PHE A 181 -21.43 12.97 11.37
N THR A 182 -22.18 14.05 11.59
CA THR A 182 -23.57 14.13 11.14
C THR A 182 -23.63 14.06 9.62
N PHE A 183 -24.81 13.76 9.05
CA PHE A 183 -24.93 13.74 7.60
C PHE A 183 -24.59 15.12 7.00
N GLU A 184 -25.05 16.20 7.63
CA GLU A 184 -24.83 17.58 7.20
C GLU A 184 -23.32 17.92 7.20
N GLU A 185 -22.57 17.47 8.21
CA GLU A 185 -21.12 17.63 8.25
C GLU A 185 -20.42 16.81 7.17
N GLN A 186 -20.83 15.56 6.97
CA GLN A 186 -20.27 14.67 5.95
C GLN A 186 -20.50 15.22 4.53
N GLU A 187 -21.72 15.68 4.24
CA GLU A 187 -22.07 16.30 2.96
C GLU A 187 -21.25 17.57 2.73
N LYS A 188 -21.20 18.46 3.72
CA LYS A 188 -20.41 19.70 3.65
C LYS A 188 -18.94 19.41 3.41
N TYR A 189 -18.38 18.42 4.10
CA TYR A 189 -16.99 18.01 3.95
C TYR A 189 -16.70 17.52 2.51
N ILE A 190 -17.55 16.64 1.96
CA ILE A 190 -17.38 16.14 0.60
C ILE A 190 -17.51 17.27 -0.42
N ARG A 191 -18.50 18.14 -0.29
CA ARG A 191 -18.73 19.27 -1.21
C ARG A 191 -17.56 20.25 -1.24
N ASN A 192 -16.96 20.56 -0.09
CA ASN A 192 -15.78 21.42 -0.03
C ASN A 192 -14.58 20.84 -0.80
N ILE A 193 -14.41 19.51 -0.73
CA ILE A 193 -13.34 18.81 -1.44
C ILE A 193 -13.63 18.78 -2.94
N VAL A 194 -14.86 18.50 -3.32
CA VAL A 194 -15.31 18.55 -4.73
C VAL A 194 -15.06 19.93 -5.32
N GLU A 195 -15.41 20.99 -4.59
CA GLU A 195 -15.20 22.38 -5.05
C GLU A 195 -13.72 22.69 -5.26
N THR A 196 -12.86 22.23 -4.35
CA THR A 196 -11.41 22.34 -4.52
C THR A 196 -10.94 21.58 -5.76
N GLN A 197 -11.47 20.39 -6.00
CA GLN A 197 -11.11 19.55 -7.15
C GLN A 197 -11.57 20.13 -8.48
N LYS A 198 -12.68 20.89 -8.53
CA LYS A 198 -13.13 21.57 -9.76
C LYS A 198 -12.04 22.45 -10.36
N ILE A 199 -11.33 23.22 -9.53
CA ILE A 199 -10.23 24.10 -9.95
C ILE A 199 -9.13 23.29 -10.68
N ILE A 200 -8.82 22.10 -10.17
CA ILE A 200 -7.80 21.22 -10.76
C ILE A 200 -8.32 20.57 -12.03
N CYS A 201 -9.55 20.04 -12.00
CA CYS A 201 -10.20 19.43 -13.15
C CYS A 201 -10.25 20.38 -14.36
N GLU A 202 -10.63 21.64 -14.14
CA GLU A 202 -10.70 22.66 -15.20
C GLU A 202 -9.34 22.89 -15.87
N ARG A 203 -8.26 22.99 -15.07
CA ARG A 203 -6.89 23.11 -15.59
C ARG A 203 -6.44 21.89 -16.38
N MET A 204 -6.96 20.71 -16.04
CA MET A 204 -6.71 19.46 -16.75
C MET A 204 -7.66 19.24 -17.95
N GLY A 205 -8.50 20.21 -18.30
CA GLY A 205 -9.46 20.10 -19.41
C GLY A 205 -10.62 19.15 -19.14
N SER A 206 -10.92 18.90 -17.86
CA SER A 206 -12.04 18.05 -17.40
C SER A 206 -13.01 18.87 -16.54
N LYS A 207 -14.20 18.32 -16.28
CA LYS A 207 -15.21 18.98 -15.44
C LYS A 207 -15.83 17.99 -14.46
N ILE A 208 -16.21 18.50 -13.30
CA ILE A 208 -17.07 17.78 -12.37
C ILE A 208 -18.52 18.10 -12.70
N ASP A 209 -19.35 17.06 -12.78
CA ASP A 209 -20.78 17.18 -13.03
C ASP A 209 -21.50 17.28 -11.68
N ASP A 210 -22.05 18.46 -11.39
CA ASP A 210 -22.72 18.75 -10.13
C ASP A 210 -23.99 17.91 -9.93
N GLU A 211 -24.70 17.55 -10.99
CA GLU A 211 -25.90 16.69 -10.88
C GLU A 211 -25.51 15.29 -10.42
N VAL A 212 -24.38 14.77 -10.92
CA VAL A 212 -23.87 13.47 -10.46
C VAL A 212 -23.43 13.55 -9.01
N VAL A 213 -22.79 14.65 -8.58
CA VAL A 213 -22.41 14.85 -7.18
C VAL A 213 -23.65 14.88 -6.28
N ASP A 214 -24.72 15.58 -6.69
CA ASP A 214 -25.98 15.64 -5.94
C ASP A 214 -26.65 14.26 -5.82
N LEU A 215 -26.66 13.47 -6.90
CA LEU A 215 -27.15 12.08 -6.86
C LEU A 215 -26.35 11.21 -5.88
N LEU A 216 -25.02 11.41 -5.80
CA LEU A 216 -24.18 10.71 -4.82
C LEU A 216 -24.50 11.16 -3.39
N MET A 217 -24.75 12.45 -3.15
CA MET A 217 -25.13 12.95 -1.82
C MET A 217 -26.52 12.45 -1.39
N MET A 218 -27.47 12.35 -2.32
CA MET A 218 -28.78 11.75 -2.05
C MET A 218 -28.66 10.27 -1.68
N ARG A 219 -27.83 9.51 -2.39
CA ARG A 219 -27.54 8.11 -2.06
C ARG A 219 -26.89 7.99 -0.67
N LEU A 220 -25.89 8.84 -0.40
CA LEU A 220 -25.24 8.89 0.91
C LEU A 220 -26.25 9.17 2.02
N LYS A 221 -27.15 10.14 1.82
CA LYS A 221 -28.19 10.50 2.79
C LYS A 221 -29.12 9.33 3.11
N ALA A 222 -29.46 8.52 2.11
CA ALA A 222 -30.35 7.38 2.29
C ALA A 222 -29.73 6.24 3.13
N ILE A 223 -28.40 6.19 3.21
CA ILE A 223 -27.67 5.14 3.94
C ILE A 223 -26.99 5.63 5.22
N PHE A 224 -26.93 6.94 5.46
CA PHE A 224 -26.20 7.52 6.60
C PHE A 224 -26.92 7.31 7.93
#